data_AF-A0AAE0SZ12-F1
#
_entry.id   AF-A0AAE0SZ12-F1
#
_cell.length_a   1.000
_cell.length_b   1.000
_cell.length_c   1.000
_cell.angle_alpha   90.00
_cell.angle_beta   90.00
_cell.angle_gamma   90.00
#
_symmetry.space_group_name_H-M   'P 1'
#
loop_
_entity.id
_entity.type
_entity.pdbx_description
1 polymer ?
#
loop_
_entity_poly.entity_id
_entity_poly.type
_entity_poly.pdbx_seq_one_letter_code
_entity_poly.pdbx_strand_id
1 'polypeptide(L)'
;MSLCLQAGCDSSKHKPRLSYPTRIKWDLPVEIVCKTLFPIGGFLAELFDGSPHFYDWQGNFTKLVYMQHMTIYGMFILHGIIDLLDFYRLPVIKGMNYMSVVLCFIWYGIAFYFHSQTHGLDKEPLEIIIHLLPIFLMFGCALAIFVEYVKGEGAIWPQLIRTFLVLNLGTWFTNAAFVLYVHDRFPDDF
;
A
#
# COMPACT_ATOMS: atom_id res chain seq x y z
N MET A 1 -25.61 -40.47 16.51
CA MET A 1 -24.31 -40.37 15.82
C MET A 1 -24.55 -40.38 14.31
N SER A 2 -25.06 -39.27 13.78
CA SER A 2 -25.20 -39.05 12.33
C SER A 2 -25.52 -37.58 12.13
N LEU A 3 -24.49 -36.76 11.88
CA LEU A 3 -24.58 -35.37 11.43
C LEU A 3 -23.15 -34.88 11.11
N CYS A 4 -22.49 -35.53 10.15
CA CYS A 4 -21.19 -35.07 9.65
C CYS A 4 -21.03 -35.23 8.12
N LEU A 5 -22.12 -35.43 7.38
CA LEU A 5 -22.10 -35.55 5.92
C LEU A 5 -23.27 -34.80 5.30
N GLN A 6 -23.23 -33.48 5.47
CA GLN A 6 -23.96 -32.56 4.60
C GLN A 6 -23.17 -31.25 4.50
N ALA A 7 -21.86 -31.36 4.28
CA ALA A 7 -21.11 -30.33 3.58
C ALA A 7 -21.55 -30.39 2.11
N GLY A 8 -22.77 -29.92 1.85
CA GLY A 8 -23.20 -29.59 0.52
C GLY A 8 -22.15 -28.64 -0.07
N CYS A 9 -21.76 -28.92 -1.31
CA CYS A 9 -21.18 -27.93 -2.19
C CYS A 9 -22.27 -26.86 -2.40
N ASP A 10 -22.48 -26.01 -1.40
CA ASP A 10 -23.17 -24.76 -1.56
C ASP A 10 -22.17 -23.87 -2.29
N SER A 11 -22.42 -23.60 -3.57
CA SER A 11 -21.69 -22.62 -4.37
C SER A 11 -22.03 -21.19 -3.89
N SER A 12 -22.02 -21.00 -2.57
CA SER A 12 -22.30 -19.75 -1.89
C SER A 12 -21.37 -18.71 -2.49
N LYS A 13 -21.95 -17.74 -3.18
CA LYS A 13 -21.22 -16.76 -3.97
C LYS A 13 -20.19 -16.08 -3.08
N HIS A 14 -18.90 -16.32 -3.34
CA HIS A 14 -17.80 -15.77 -2.55
C HIS A 14 -17.87 -14.24 -2.60
N LYS A 15 -18.15 -13.62 -1.45
CA LYS A 15 -18.21 -12.15 -1.36
C LYS A 15 -16.80 -11.60 -1.15
N PRO A 16 -16.33 -10.71 -2.03
CA PRO A 16 -15.00 -10.17 -1.88
C PRO A 16 -14.84 -9.32 -0.61
N ARG A 17 -13.67 -9.42 0.04
CA ARG A 17 -13.33 -8.69 1.25
C ARG A 17 -11.92 -8.12 1.13
N LEU A 18 -11.81 -6.83 1.41
CA LEU A 18 -10.54 -6.09 1.39
C LEU A 18 -9.72 -6.32 2.67
N SER A 19 -10.41 -6.45 3.80
CA SER A 19 -9.83 -6.63 5.13
C SER A 19 -10.51 -7.81 5.84
N TYR A 20 -9.71 -8.64 6.51
CA TYR A 20 -10.17 -9.79 7.29
C TYR A 20 -10.20 -9.40 8.77
N PRO A 21 -11.38 -9.28 9.39
CA PRO A 21 -11.47 -8.95 10.80
C PRO A 21 -11.05 -10.15 11.64
N THR A 22 -9.75 -10.34 11.82
CA THR A 22 -9.21 -11.29 12.79
C THR A 22 -9.47 -10.70 14.18
N ARG A 23 -10.56 -11.14 14.81
CA ARG A 23 -10.96 -10.70 16.14
C ARG A 23 -10.11 -11.44 17.18
N ILE A 24 -9.25 -10.71 17.88
CA ILE A 24 -8.67 -11.16 19.14
C ILE A 24 -9.68 -10.86 20.27
N LYS A 25 -9.47 -11.41 21.46
CA LYS A 25 -10.26 -11.32 22.71
C LYS A 25 -10.90 -9.94 23.06
N TRP A 26 -10.52 -8.86 22.37
CA TRP A 26 -10.96 -7.47 22.57
C TRP A 26 -11.76 -6.88 21.38
N ASP A 27 -12.21 -7.71 20.43
CA ASP A 27 -12.90 -7.26 19.20
C ASP A 27 -12.10 -6.27 18.32
N LEU A 28 -10.79 -6.16 18.55
CA LEU A 28 -9.91 -5.32 17.76
C LEU A 28 -9.60 -5.95 16.39
N PRO A 29 -9.79 -5.23 15.27
CA PRO A 29 -9.42 -5.70 13.95
C PRO A 29 -7.91 -5.51 13.75
N VAL A 30 -7.11 -6.50 14.16
CA VAL A 30 -5.64 -6.42 14.17
C VAL A 30 -5.07 -5.99 12.82
N GLU A 31 -5.58 -6.55 11.72
CA GLU A 31 -5.14 -6.21 10.37
C GLU A 31 -5.33 -4.71 10.05
N ILE A 32 -6.49 -4.15 10.37
CA ILE A 32 -6.82 -2.73 10.12
C ILE A 32 -5.92 -1.83 10.97
N VAL A 33 -5.74 -2.21 12.25
CA VAL A 33 -4.86 -1.49 13.18
C VAL A 33 -3.42 -1.47 12.66
N CYS A 34 -2.87 -2.63 12.28
CA CYS A 34 -1.51 -2.70 11.72
C CYS A 34 -1.37 -1.90 10.42
N LYS A 35 -2.32 -2.02 9.49
CA LYS A 35 -2.34 -1.25 8.22
C LYS A 35 -2.43 0.26 8.44
N THR A 36 -2.96 0.71 9.58
CA THR A 36 -3.04 2.14 9.93
C THR A 36 -1.78 2.60 10.67
N LEU A 37 -1.26 1.81 11.60
CA LEU A 37 -0.12 2.19 12.43
C LEU A 37 1.20 2.23 11.66
N PHE A 38 1.43 1.32 10.71
CA PHE A 38 2.68 1.34 9.93
C PHE A 38 2.86 2.63 9.09
N PRO A 39 1.85 3.10 8.34
CA PRO A 39 1.91 4.40 7.69
C PRO A 39 2.07 5.58 8.66
N ILE A 40 1.46 5.53 9.86
CA ILE A 40 1.69 6.56 10.89
C ILE A 40 3.17 6.58 11.31
N GLY A 41 3.75 5.41 11.55
CA GLY A 41 5.18 5.28 11.85
C GLY A 41 6.07 5.86 10.75
N GLY A 42 5.78 5.53 9.49
CA GLY A 42 6.48 6.08 8.33
C GLY A 42 6.33 7.60 8.21
N PHE A 43 5.12 8.12 8.39
CA PHE A 43 4.86 9.55 8.37
C PHE A 43 5.64 10.30 9.46
N LEU A 44 5.65 9.76 10.68
CA LEU A 44 6.40 10.36 11.78
C LEU A 44 7.92 10.26 11.56
N ALA A 45 8.40 9.14 11.03
CA ALA A 45 9.81 8.98 10.68
C ALA A 45 10.25 10.07 9.69
N GLU A 46 9.52 10.25 8.58
CA GLU A 46 9.81 11.32 7.60
C GLU A 46 9.71 12.73 8.20
N LEU A 47 8.76 12.95 9.12
CA LEU A 47 8.58 14.23 9.79
C LEU A 47 9.75 14.58 10.72
N PHE A 48 10.34 13.57 11.39
CA PHE A 48 11.41 13.74 12.37
C PHE A 48 12.83 13.55 11.81
N ASP A 49 12.99 12.89 10.67
CA ASP A 49 14.28 12.67 9.99
C ASP A 49 14.82 13.97 9.32
N GLY A 50 14.15 15.11 9.53
CA GLY A 50 14.66 16.42 9.15
C GLY A 50 14.01 17.58 9.91
N SER A 51 14.51 18.80 9.67
CA SER A 51 13.82 20.01 10.16
C SER A 51 12.42 20.17 9.53
N PRO A 52 11.42 20.69 10.27
CA PRO A 52 10.06 20.94 9.77
C PRO A 52 9.99 22.09 8.76
N HIS A 53 11.14 22.67 8.38
CA HIS A 53 11.23 23.71 7.37
C HIS A 53 11.24 23.08 5.99
N PHE A 54 10.16 23.33 5.27
CA PHE A 54 9.90 22.87 3.90
C PHE A 54 10.34 23.88 2.83
N TYR A 55 10.72 25.08 3.26
CA TYR A 55 11.22 26.16 2.42
C TYR A 55 12.61 26.58 2.92
N ASP A 56 13.50 26.88 1.99
CA ASP A 56 14.75 27.57 2.33
C ASP A 56 14.47 29.06 2.62
N TRP A 57 15.50 29.78 3.07
CA TRP A 57 15.39 31.22 3.33
C TRP A 57 15.17 32.06 2.06
N GLN A 58 15.36 31.45 0.87
CA GLN A 58 15.09 32.01 -0.44
C GLN A 58 13.69 31.69 -0.98
N GLY A 59 12.87 30.93 -0.25
CA GLY A 59 11.52 30.54 -0.64
C GLY A 59 11.43 29.35 -1.61
N ASN A 60 12.52 28.63 -1.88
CA ASN A 60 12.49 27.41 -2.68
C ASN A 60 12.02 26.22 -1.83
N PHE A 61 11.25 25.32 -2.44
CA PHE A 61 10.86 24.08 -1.81
C PHE A 61 12.06 23.16 -1.64
N THR A 62 12.36 22.83 -0.38
CA THR A 62 13.36 21.83 -0.03
C THR A 62 12.64 20.53 0.34
N LYS A 63 13.33 19.39 0.20
CA LYS A 63 12.83 18.07 0.65
C LYS A 63 11.54 17.58 -0.04
N LEU A 64 11.40 17.82 -1.34
CA LEU A 64 10.23 17.40 -2.12
C LEU A 64 9.95 15.88 -2.03
N VAL A 65 11.01 15.07 -1.92
CA VAL A 65 10.92 13.61 -1.77
C VAL A 65 10.24 13.20 -0.45
N TYR A 66 10.65 13.81 0.66
CA TYR A 66 10.04 13.57 1.98
C TYR A 66 8.55 13.95 1.95
N MET A 67 8.20 15.07 1.32
CA MET A 67 6.80 15.46 1.13
C MET A 67 6.02 14.42 0.33
N GLN A 68 6.60 13.86 -0.74
CA GLN A 68 5.95 12.80 -1.52
C GLN A 68 5.66 11.58 -0.64
N HIS A 69 6.63 11.10 0.14
CA HIS A 69 6.43 9.98 1.08
C HIS A 69 5.35 10.29 2.12
N MET A 70 5.38 11.49 2.72
CA MET A 70 4.36 11.93 3.66
C MET A 70 2.95 11.91 3.05
N THR A 71 2.78 12.32 1.79
CA THR A 71 1.46 12.24 1.13
C THR A 71 1.01 10.81 0.90
N ILE A 72 1.92 9.89 0.54
CA ILE A 72 1.63 8.47 0.38
C ILE A 72 1.14 7.90 1.72
N TYR A 73 1.92 8.09 2.79
CA TYR A 73 1.54 7.65 4.13
C TYR A 73 0.20 8.26 4.56
N GLY A 74 0.00 9.56 4.35
CA GLY A 74 -1.25 10.25 4.65
C GLY A 74 -2.47 9.62 3.98
N MET A 75 -2.37 9.25 2.70
CA MET A 75 -3.47 8.56 1.98
C MET A 75 -3.78 7.20 2.60
N PHE A 76 -2.75 6.40 2.93
CA PHE A 76 -2.96 5.09 3.57
C PHE A 76 -3.49 5.19 5.00
N ILE A 77 -3.13 6.25 5.75
CA ILE A 77 -3.72 6.56 7.07
C ILE A 77 -5.22 6.84 6.92
N LEU A 78 -5.60 7.69 5.97
CA LEU A 78 -7.00 8.01 5.71
C LEU A 78 -7.81 6.76 5.32
N HIS A 79 -7.25 5.90 4.47
CA HIS A 79 -7.86 4.62 4.15
C HIS A 79 -8.01 3.71 5.39
N GLY A 80 -6.98 3.62 6.23
CA GLY A 80 -7.03 2.87 7.49
C GLY A 80 -8.15 3.35 8.43
N ILE A 81 -8.35 4.67 8.51
CA ILE A 81 -9.48 5.26 9.27
C ILE A 81 -10.82 4.85 8.65
N ILE A 82 -10.96 4.91 7.32
CA ILE A 82 -12.19 4.49 6.63
C ILE A 82 -12.52 3.02 6.91
N ASP A 83 -11.52 2.13 6.86
CA ASP A 83 -11.67 0.71 7.18
C ASP A 83 -12.07 0.51 8.65
N LEU A 84 -11.54 1.33 9.57
CA LEU A 84 -11.90 1.29 10.98
C LEU A 84 -13.36 1.74 11.21
N LEU A 85 -13.78 2.80 10.54
CA LEU A 85 -15.17 3.28 10.59
C LEU A 85 -16.14 2.22 10.03
N ASP A 86 -15.80 1.58 8.90
CA ASP A 86 -16.59 0.50 8.30
C ASP A 86 -16.68 -0.72 9.24
N PHE A 87 -15.58 -1.08 9.92
CA PHE A 87 -15.55 -2.16 10.89
C PHE A 87 -16.48 -1.92 12.09
N TYR A 88 -16.48 -0.71 12.65
CA TYR A 88 -17.37 -0.32 13.75
C TYR A 88 -18.80 0.01 13.30
N ARG A 89 -19.12 -0.15 12.01
CA ARG A 89 -20.43 0.17 11.42
C ARG A 89 -20.84 1.64 11.62
N LEU A 90 -19.86 2.52 11.65
CA LEU A 90 -20.08 3.96 11.66
C LEU A 90 -20.52 4.43 10.27
N PRO A 91 -21.21 5.57 10.15
CA PRO A 91 -21.75 6.03 8.87
C PRO A 91 -20.61 6.36 7.89
N VAL A 92 -20.44 5.49 6.90
CA VAL A 92 -19.54 5.68 5.75
C VAL A 92 -20.31 5.39 4.45
N ILE A 93 -19.93 6.04 3.37
CA ILE A 93 -20.53 5.80 2.06
C ILE A 93 -20.24 4.36 1.63
N LYS A 94 -21.25 3.65 1.14
CA LYS A 94 -21.09 2.26 0.68
C LYS A 94 -20.02 2.18 -0.42
N GLY A 95 -19.04 1.30 -0.23
CA GLY A 95 -17.92 1.12 -1.18
C GLY A 95 -16.76 2.10 -0.98
N MET A 96 -16.83 2.99 0.01
CA MET A 96 -15.75 3.93 0.33
C MET A 96 -14.44 3.21 0.69
N ASN A 97 -14.51 2.04 1.32
CA ASN A 97 -13.34 1.19 1.60
C ASN A 97 -12.61 0.76 0.31
N TYR A 98 -13.33 0.30 -0.72
CA TYR A 98 -12.76 -0.04 -2.02
C TYR A 98 -12.24 1.20 -2.77
N MET A 99 -13.00 2.29 -2.79
CA MET A 99 -12.59 3.49 -3.52
C MET A 99 -11.38 4.17 -2.88
N SER A 100 -11.32 4.25 -1.56
CA SER A 100 -10.19 4.86 -0.84
C SER A 100 -8.89 4.10 -1.08
N VAL A 101 -8.89 2.76 -1.04
CA VAL A 101 -7.67 1.99 -1.32
C VAL A 101 -7.25 2.07 -2.78
N VAL A 102 -8.19 2.14 -3.73
CA VAL A 102 -7.89 2.35 -5.16
C VAL A 102 -7.18 3.69 -5.33
N LEU A 103 -7.69 4.75 -4.70
CA LEU A 103 -7.05 6.06 -4.70
C LEU A 103 -5.67 6.04 -4.04
N CYS A 104 -5.48 5.27 -2.96
CA CYS A 104 -4.16 5.11 -2.33
C CYS A 104 -3.15 4.51 -3.30
N PHE A 105 -3.47 3.41 -3.99
CA PHE A 105 -2.56 2.78 -4.95
C PHE A 105 -2.32 3.62 -6.21
N ILE A 106 -3.33 4.35 -6.69
CA ILE A 106 -3.16 5.31 -7.81
C ILE A 106 -2.23 6.43 -7.39
N TRP A 107 -2.49 7.07 -6.24
CA TRP A 107 -1.64 8.15 -5.74
C TRP A 107 -0.22 7.67 -5.50
N TYR A 108 -0.07 6.48 -4.92
CA TYR A 108 1.24 5.89 -4.69
C TYR A 108 2.00 5.67 -6.00
N GLY A 109 1.35 5.11 -7.02
CA GLY A 109 1.97 4.94 -8.34
C GLY A 109 2.37 6.28 -8.99
N ILE A 110 1.53 7.31 -8.90
CA ILE A 110 1.82 8.65 -9.42
C ILE A 110 2.99 9.29 -8.67
N ALA A 111 2.94 9.30 -7.34
CA ALA A 111 3.98 9.88 -6.50
C ALA A 111 5.32 9.19 -6.75
N PHE A 112 5.32 7.86 -6.89
CA PHE A 112 6.53 7.07 -7.17
C PHE A 112 7.07 7.28 -8.59
N TYR A 113 6.20 7.50 -9.58
CA TYR A 113 6.63 7.90 -10.93
C TYR A 113 7.35 9.26 -10.92
N PHE A 114 6.81 10.26 -10.23
CA PHE A 114 7.48 11.56 -10.13
C PHE A 114 8.73 11.51 -9.25
N HIS A 115 8.75 10.65 -8.23
CA HIS A 115 9.94 10.37 -7.44
C HIS A 115 11.08 9.85 -8.32
N SER A 116 10.83 8.81 -9.15
CA SER A 116 11.85 8.24 -10.03
C SER A 116 12.35 9.22 -11.09
N GLN A 117 11.49 10.12 -11.59
CA GLN A 117 11.85 11.18 -12.53
C GLN A 117 12.70 12.29 -11.88
N THR A 118 12.38 12.66 -10.64
CA THR A 118 13.10 13.73 -9.90
C THR A 118 14.51 13.29 -9.52
N HIS A 119 14.71 11.98 -9.30
CA HIS A 119 16.02 11.38 -9.06
C HIS A 119 16.85 11.11 -10.33
N GLY A 120 16.26 11.20 -11.52
CA GLY A 120 16.87 10.71 -12.76
C GLY A 120 17.90 11.62 -13.44
N LEU A 121 18.17 12.83 -12.93
CA LEU A 121 19.12 13.74 -13.55
C LEU A 121 20.59 13.41 -13.23
N ASP A 122 20.86 12.73 -12.11
CA ASP A 122 22.24 12.50 -11.61
C ASP A 122 22.53 11.03 -11.20
N LYS A 123 21.64 10.07 -11.47
CA LYS A 123 21.73 8.70 -10.91
C LYS A 123 21.96 7.60 -11.96
N GLU A 124 22.58 6.50 -11.52
CA GLU A 124 22.91 5.34 -12.35
C GLU A 124 21.67 4.71 -13.02
N PRO A 125 21.80 4.16 -14.25
CA PRO A 125 20.72 3.47 -14.95
C PRO A 125 20.03 2.37 -14.13
N LEU A 126 20.75 1.77 -13.18
CA LEU A 126 20.24 0.75 -12.26
C LEU A 126 19.10 1.28 -11.38
N GLU A 127 19.24 2.50 -10.84
CA GLU A 127 18.22 3.08 -9.98
C GLU A 127 16.90 3.28 -10.74
N ILE A 128 16.96 3.73 -11.99
CA ILE A 128 15.76 3.96 -12.81
C ILE A 128 15.00 2.64 -13.03
N ILE A 129 15.72 1.54 -13.35
CA ILE A 129 15.11 0.23 -13.58
C ILE A 129 14.45 -0.32 -12.32
N ILE A 130 15.10 -0.13 -11.16
CA ILE A 130 14.56 -0.59 -9.87
C ILE A 130 13.23 0.10 -9.52
N HIS A 131 13.05 1.35 -9.96
CA HIS A 131 11.84 2.12 -9.70
C HIS A 131 10.73 1.91 -10.74
N LEU A 132 11.00 1.29 -11.89
CA LEU A 132 10.00 1.05 -12.94
C LEU A 132 8.99 -0.05 -12.56
N LEU A 133 9.45 -1.18 -12.04
CA LEU A 133 8.59 -2.33 -11.73
C LEU A 133 7.48 -2.00 -10.70
N PRO A 134 7.77 -1.32 -9.57
CA PRO A 134 6.76 -0.95 -8.58
C PRO A 134 5.59 -0.15 -9.14
N ILE A 135 5.85 0.72 -10.12
CA ILE A 135 4.83 1.57 -10.76
C ILE A 135 3.75 0.68 -11.38
N PHE A 136 4.14 -0.31 -12.17
CA PHE A 136 3.20 -1.24 -12.80
C PHE A 136 2.44 -2.09 -11.77
N LEU A 137 3.11 -2.52 -10.69
CA LEU A 137 2.47 -3.29 -9.62
C LEU A 137 1.41 -2.46 -8.88
N MET A 138 1.68 -1.19 -8.60
CA MET A 138 0.73 -0.29 -7.92
C MET A 138 -0.50 0.00 -8.77
N PHE A 139 -0.33 0.35 -10.04
CA PHE A 139 -1.47 0.55 -10.95
C PHE A 139 -2.24 -0.76 -11.19
N GLY A 140 -1.54 -1.89 -11.29
CA GLY A 140 -2.17 -3.21 -11.37
C GLY A 140 -3.00 -3.54 -10.12
N CYS A 141 -2.49 -3.22 -8.92
CA CYS A 141 -3.23 -3.36 -7.66
C CYS A 141 -4.50 -2.51 -7.67
N ALA A 142 -4.39 -1.24 -8.03
CA ALA A 142 -5.55 -0.35 -8.13
C ALA A 142 -6.61 -0.89 -9.10
N LEU A 143 -6.19 -1.36 -10.28
CA LEU A 143 -7.08 -1.96 -11.26
C LEU A 143 -7.74 -3.24 -10.74
N ALA A 144 -6.98 -4.14 -10.11
CA ALA A 144 -7.50 -5.38 -9.54
C ALA A 144 -8.55 -5.10 -8.47
N ILE A 145 -8.30 -4.14 -7.57
CA ILE A 145 -9.27 -3.75 -6.54
C ILE A 145 -10.52 -3.11 -7.16
N PHE A 146 -10.36 -2.26 -8.17
CA PHE A 146 -11.49 -1.65 -8.86
C PHE A 146 -12.36 -2.71 -9.55
N VAL A 147 -11.74 -3.70 -10.22
CA VAL A 147 -12.46 -4.82 -10.83
C VAL A 147 -13.14 -5.70 -9.75
N GLU A 148 -12.50 -5.90 -8.60
CA GLU A 148 -13.10 -6.60 -7.44
C GLU A 148 -14.38 -5.89 -6.98
N TYR A 149 -14.35 -4.56 -6.89
CA TYR A 149 -15.51 -3.74 -6.54
C TYR A 149 -16.64 -3.82 -7.58
N VAL A 150 -16.32 -3.68 -8.87
CA VAL A 150 -17.31 -3.68 -9.95
C VAL A 150 -17.97 -5.06 -10.13
N LYS A 151 -17.18 -6.14 -10.06
CA LYS A 151 -17.71 -7.50 -10.22
C LYS A 151 -18.51 -7.98 -9.01
N GLY A 152 -18.17 -7.50 -7.81
CA GLY A 152 -18.85 -7.91 -6.59
C GLY A 152 -18.72 -9.42 -6.32
N GLU A 153 -19.83 -10.09 -6.05
CA GLU A 153 -19.82 -11.51 -5.67
C GLU A 153 -19.21 -12.41 -6.76
N GLY A 154 -18.31 -13.31 -6.37
CA GLY A 154 -17.60 -14.22 -7.28
C GLY A 154 -16.30 -13.66 -7.88
N ALA A 155 -15.85 -12.47 -7.46
CA ALA A 155 -14.60 -11.85 -7.91
C ALA A 155 -13.33 -12.48 -7.30
N ILE A 156 -13.17 -13.81 -7.41
CA ILE A 156 -12.00 -14.52 -6.86
C ILE A 156 -10.69 -14.19 -7.63
N TRP A 157 -10.76 -14.07 -8.95
CA TRP A 157 -9.57 -13.80 -9.77
C TRP A 157 -8.93 -12.42 -9.48
N PRO A 158 -9.69 -11.32 -9.43
CA PRO A 158 -9.14 -10.02 -9.03
C PRO A 158 -8.47 -10.04 -7.65
N GLN A 159 -8.98 -10.83 -6.70
CA GLN A 159 -8.38 -10.97 -5.37
C GLN A 159 -7.04 -11.68 -5.38
N LEU A 160 -6.93 -12.77 -6.15
CA LEU A 160 -5.69 -13.51 -6.31
C LEU A 160 -4.64 -12.62 -6.99
N ILE A 161 -5.05 -11.89 -8.03
CA ILE A 161 -4.19 -10.92 -8.72
C ILE A 161 -3.73 -9.83 -7.76
N ARG A 162 -4.66 -9.20 -7.02
CA ARG A 162 -4.34 -8.19 -6.00
C ARG A 162 -3.34 -8.73 -4.97
N THR A 163 -3.60 -9.93 -4.44
CA THR A 163 -2.73 -10.55 -3.44
C THR A 163 -1.33 -10.79 -3.99
N PHE A 164 -1.25 -11.36 -5.20
CA PHE A 164 0.01 -11.56 -5.89
C PHE A 164 0.76 -10.23 -6.09
N LEU A 165 0.10 -9.20 -6.61
CA LEU A 165 0.72 -7.91 -6.88
C LEU A 165 1.21 -7.21 -5.61
N VAL A 166 0.44 -7.24 -4.51
CA VAL A 166 0.87 -6.67 -3.21
C VAL A 166 2.07 -7.42 -2.64
N LEU A 167 2.07 -8.76 -2.70
CA LEU A 167 3.20 -9.56 -2.24
C LEU A 167 4.46 -9.31 -3.06
N ASN A 168 4.31 -9.20 -4.39
CA ASN A 168 5.43 -8.84 -5.28
C ASN A 168 5.94 -7.43 -4.98
N LEU A 169 5.05 -6.47 -4.73
CA LEU A 169 5.43 -5.10 -4.39
C LEU A 169 6.27 -5.05 -3.11
N GLY A 170 5.83 -5.72 -2.04
CA GLY A 170 6.58 -5.79 -0.78
C GLY A 170 7.92 -6.52 -0.90
N THR A 171 7.94 -7.63 -1.64
CA THR A 171 9.17 -8.40 -1.91
C THR A 171 10.16 -7.56 -2.70
N TRP A 172 9.69 -6.84 -3.71
CA TRP A 172 10.53 -5.97 -4.53
C TRP A 172 11.14 -4.83 -3.73
N PHE A 173 10.37 -4.14 -2.88
CA PHE A 173 10.93 -3.10 -2.02
C PHE A 173 12.00 -3.61 -1.07
N THR A 174 11.82 -4.84 -0.55
CA THR A 174 12.84 -5.48 0.28
C THR A 174 14.12 -5.71 -0.54
N ASN A 175 14.00 -6.28 -1.74
CA ASN A 175 15.15 -6.50 -2.63
C ASN A 175 15.83 -5.19 -3.05
N ALA A 176 15.05 -4.17 -3.39
CA ALA A 176 15.55 -2.84 -3.76
C ALA A 176 16.34 -2.21 -2.61
N ALA A 177 15.87 -2.35 -1.36
CA ALA A 177 16.61 -1.87 -0.19
C ALA A 177 17.97 -2.57 -0.04
N PHE A 178 18.05 -3.88 -0.29
CA PHE A 178 19.33 -4.59 -0.30
C PHE A 178 20.25 -4.08 -1.40
N VAL A 179 19.74 -3.94 -2.64
CA VAL A 179 20.57 -3.48 -3.78
C VAL A 179 21.09 -2.06 -3.56
N LEU A 180 20.25 -1.14 -3.07
CA LEU A 180 20.61 0.28 -2.94
C LEU A 180 21.45 0.62 -1.71
N TYR A 181 21.32 -0.12 -0.60
CA TYR A 181 21.94 0.26 0.69
C TYR A 181 22.97 -0.74 1.22
N VAL A 182 23.21 -1.84 0.52
CA VAL A 182 24.24 -2.82 0.91
C VAL A 182 25.50 -2.72 0.07
N HIS A 183 25.46 -2.02 -1.08
CA HIS A 183 26.63 -1.81 -1.93
C HIS A 183 27.82 -1.18 -1.18
N ASP A 184 27.58 -0.18 -0.32
CA ASP A 184 28.65 0.51 0.44
C ASP A 184 29.28 -0.33 1.58
N ARG A 185 28.83 -1.58 1.79
CA ARG A 185 29.32 -2.46 2.86
C ARG A 185 30.21 -3.61 2.40
N PHE A 186 30.38 -3.81 1.10
CA PHE A 186 31.32 -4.80 0.57
C PHE A 186 32.48 -4.08 -0.11
N PRO A 187 33.74 -4.30 0.31
CA PRO A 187 34.89 -3.74 -0.40
C PRO A 187 34.89 -4.24 -1.84
N ASP A 188 35.29 -3.36 -2.77
CA ASP A 188 35.32 -3.55 -4.23
C ASP A 188 36.33 -4.63 -4.72
N ASP A 189 36.54 -5.69 -3.94
CA ASP A 189 37.55 -6.73 -4.21
C ASP A 189 37.00 -7.85 -5.14
N PHE A 190 36.43 -7.48 -6.29
CA PHE A 190 36.13 -8.41 -7.39
C PHE A 190 36.58 -7.89 -8.76
#